data_AF-A0A6M4MEF7-F1
#
_entry.id   AF-A0A6M4MEF7-F1
#
_cell.length_a   1.000
_cell.length_b   1.000
_cell.length_c   1.000
_cell.angle_alpha   90.00
_cell.angle_beta   90.00
_cell.angle_gamma   90.00
#
_symmetry.space_group_name_H-M   'P 1'
#
loop_
_entity.id
_entity.type
_entity.pdbx_description
1 polymer ?
#
loop_
_entity_poly.entity_id
_entity_poly.type
_entity_poly.pdbx_seq_one_letter_code
_entity_poly.pdbx_strand_id
1 'polypeptide(L)'
;MTLDILVRFSDYAGVVEILDIEPKQSCGHLVTAKPLKTFTGKDDILKFWVPNEKDLLIDSDKYFAILRESQKVTQCGKTLLSTGDSKQTFFPFKDAGRLYILANRESFLAISDSVSYFPGEFVEVLQVIDERIYAFARWADIEEALHDE
;
A
#
# COMPACT_ATOMS: atom_id res chain seq x y z
N MET A 1 5.92 0.14 -14.16
CA MET A 1 4.86 -0.73 -13.61
C MET A 1 3.96 0.19 -12.83
N THR A 2 2.78 0.41 -13.37
CA THR A 2 1.75 1.35 -12.91
C THR A 2 0.93 0.73 -11.77
N LEU A 3 0.13 1.55 -11.08
CA LEU A 3 -0.68 1.15 -9.94
C LEU A 3 -1.70 0.08 -10.30
N ASP A 4 -2.33 0.19 -11.48
CA ASP A 4 -3.25 -0.81 -12.03
C ASP A 4 -2.57 -2.18 -12.16
N ILE A 5 -1.34 -2.22 -12.68
CA ILE A 5 -0.55 -3.46 -12.78
C ILE A 5 -0.23 -4.00 -11.38
N LEU A 6 0.09 -3.14 -10.42
CA LEU A 6 0.39 -3.59 -9.06
C LEU A 6 -0.82 -4.25 -8.39
N VAL A 7 -1.99 -3.60 -8.47
CA VAL A 7 -3.27 -4.10 -7.94
C VAL A 7 -3.70 -5.37 -8.67
N ARG A 8 -3.65 -5.39 -10.01
CA ARG A 8 -4.09 -6.54 -10.82
C ARG A 8 -3.34 -7.84 -10.51
N PHE A 9 -2.05 -7.72 -10.25
CA PHE A 9 -1.20 -8.86 -9.90
C PHE A 9 -0.99 -9.00 -8.39
N SER A 10 -1.83 -8.37 -7.57
CA SER A 10 -1.83 -8.53 -6.12
C SER A 10 -2.74 -9.67 -5.69
N ASP A 11 -2.39 -10.32 -4.58
CA ASP A 11 -3.26 -11.30 -3.92
C ASP A 11 -4.23 -10.61 -2.95
N TYR A 12 -3.89 -9.37 -2.54
CA TYR A 12 -4.78 -8.48 -1.81
C TYR A 12 -4.49 -7.02 -2.18
N ALA A 13 -5.56 -6.25 -2.42
CA ALA A 13 -5.50 -4.80 -2.51
C ALA A 13 -6.69 -4.20 -1.77
N GLY A 14 -6.44 -3.25 -0.86
CA GLY A 14 -7.50 -2.70 -0.02
C GLY A 14 -7.01 -1.68 1.00
N VAL A 15 -7.95 -0.98 1.62
CA VAL A 15 -7.70 -0.16 2.80
C VAL A 15 -7.86 -1.03 4.03
N VAL A 16 -6.87 -0.98 4.91
CA VAL A 16 -6.82 -1.75 6.15
C VAL A 16 -6.60 -0.84 7.35
N GLU A 17 -7.10 -1.25 8.51
CA GLU A 17 -6.78 -0.68 9.82
C GLU A 17 -5.87 -1.65 10.57
N ILE A 18 -4.75 -1.13 11.08
CA ILE A 18 -3.75 -1.89 11.81
C ILE A 18 -4.26 -2.22 13.20
N LEU A 19 -4.24 -3.50 13.54
CA LEU A 19 -4.61 -4.01 14.85
C LEU A 19 -3.37 -4.26 15.71
N ASP A 20 -2.29 -4.74 15.10
CA ASP A 20 -1.06 -5.11 15.79
C ASP A 20 0.15 -5.08 14.86
N ILE A 21 1.33 -4.78 15.41
CA ILE A 21 2.62 -4.76 14.71
C ILE A 21 3.65 -5.48 15.58
N GLU A 22 4.12 -6.64 15.11
CA GLU A 22 5.17 -7.41 15.78
C GLU A 22 6.50 -7.30 15.03
N PRO A 23 7.56 -6.71 15.60
CA PRO A 23 8.88 -6.73 14.98
C PRO A 23 9.48 -8.14 15.04
N LYS A 24 10.04 -8.61 13.92
CA LYS A 24 10.72 -9.90 13.82
C LYS A 24 12.05 -9.77 13.12
N GLN A 25 13.09 -10.19 13.82
CA GLN A 25 14.46 -10.19 13.32
C GLN A 25 14.53 -10.93 11.97
N SER A 26 15.20 -10.34 10.98
CA SER A 26 15.35 -10.82 9.59
C SER A 26 14.12 -10.78 8.66
N CYS A 27 12.91 -10.50 9.17
CA CYS A 27 11.67 -10.49 8.38
C CYS A 27 11.00 -9.11 8.27
N GLY A 28 11.43 -8.14 9.08
CA GLY A 28 10.79 -6.83 9.20
C GLY A 28 9.69 -6.87 10.25
N HIS A 29 8.47 -6.48 9.88
CA HIS A 29 7.34 -6.37 10.79
C HIS A 29 6.18 -7.27 10.34
N LEU A 30 5.66 -8.09 11.25
CA LEU A 30 4.42 -8.82 11.02
C LEU A 30 3.27 -7.91 11.43
N VAL A 31 2.45 -7.53 10.46
CA VAL A 31 1.30 -6.68 10.65
C VAL A 31 0.04 -7.53 10.67
N THR A 32 -0.80 -7.33 11.68
CA THR A 32 -2.17 -7.83 11.70
C THR A 32 -3.11 -6.67 11.42
N ALA A 33 -3.99 -6.79 10.43
CA ALA A 33 -4.90 -5.73 10.05
C ALA A 33 -6.30 -6.26 9.73
N LYS A 34 -7.32 -5.43 9.95
CA LYS A 34 -8.69 -5.69 9.48
C LYS A 34 -8.94 -4.88 8.19
N PRO A 35 -9.60 -5.46 7.18
CA PRO A 35 -10.05 -4.69 6.03
C PRO A 35 -11.08 -3.64 6.44
N LEU A 36 -10.96 -2.44 5.87
CA LEU A 36 -11.99 -1.41 5.86
C LEU A 36 -12.68 -1.34 4.50
N LYS A 37 -11.92 -1.57 3.41
CA LYS A 37 -12.44 -1.69 2.06
C LYS A 37 -11.53 -2.58 1.21
N THR A 38 -12.09 -3.58 0.55
CA THR A 38 -11.32 -4.54 -0.25
C THR A 38 -11.62 -4.36 -1.74
N PHE A 39 -10.58 -4.23 -2.55
CA PHE A 39 -10.66 -4.21 -4.02
C PHE A 39 -10.35 -5.58 -4.63
N THR A 40 -9.41 -6.29 -4.04
CA THR A 40 -8.95 -7.61 -4.50
C THR A 40 -8.54 -8.43 -3.28
N GLY A 41 -8.80 -9.75 -3.29
CA GLY A 41 -8.49 -10.65 -2.19
C GLY A 41 -9.68 -10.86 -1.24
N LYS A 42 -9.41 -11.52 -0.10
CA LYS A 42 -10.43 -11.85 0.91
C LYS A 42 -10.68 -10.69 1.86
N ASP A 43 -11.94 -10.53 2.26
CA ASP A 43 -12.39 -9.51 3.19
C ASP A 43 -12.41 -10.03 4.65
N ASP A 44 -11.26 -10.55 5.10
CA ASP A 44 -11.06 -11.09 6.45
C ASP A 44 -9.82 -10.45 7.10
N ILE A 45 -9.69 -10.57 8.42
CA ILE A 45 -8.46 -10.17 9.13
C ILE A 45 -7.25 -10.88 8.50
N LEU A 46 -6.26 -10.09 8.10
CA LEU A 46 -5.08 -10.55 7.40
C LEU A 46 -3.82 -10.33 8.22
N LYS A 47 -2.87 -11.25 8.07
CA LYS A 47 -1.50 -11.12 8.60
C LYS A 47 -0.53 -11.06 7.43
N PHE A 48 0.33 -10.06 7.42
CA PHE A 48 1.27 -9.85 6.33
C PHE A 48 2.58 -9.22 6.81
N TRP A 49 3.62 -9.41 6.01
CA TRP A 49 4.93 -8.84 6.27
C TRP A 49 5.07 -7.45 5.66
N VAL A 50 5.64 -6.54 6.45
CA VAL A 50 6.16 -5.24 6.00
C VAL A 50 7.68 -5.25 6.23
N PRO A 51 8.48 -5.61 5.21
CA PRO A 51 9.93 -5.74 5.34
C PRO A 51 10.62 -4.39 5.56
N ASN A 52 10.09 -3.32 4.96
CA ASN A 52 10.62 -1.98 5.06
C ASN A 52 9.91 -1.19 6.17
N GLU A 53 10.62 -0.94 7.27
CA GLU A 53 10.07 -0.19 8.42
C GLU A 53 9.61 1.23 8.08
N LYS A 54 10.19 1.84 7.03
CA LYS A 54 9.84 3.21 6.62
C LYS A 54 8.43 3.33 6.05
N ASP A 55 7.82 2.20 5.66
CA ASP A 55 6.45 2.16 5.18
C ASP A 55 5.44 2.16 6.35
N LEU A 56 5.90 1.96 7.59
CA LEU A 56 5.11 2.06 8.82
C LEU A 56 5.31 3.44 9.45
N LEU A 57 4.26 4.25 9.49
CA LEU A 57 4.28 5.55 10.15
C LEU A 57 3.61 5.47 11.53
N ILE A 58 4.29 6.04 12.53
CA ILE A 58 3.94 5.93 13.96
C ILE A 58 2.55 6.51 14.27
N ASP A 59 2.08 7.45 13.46
CA ASP A 59 0.86 8.22 13.62
C ASP A 59 -0.26 7.80 12.64
N SER A 60 -0.07 6.71 11.89
CA SER A 60 -1.08 6.19 10.97
C SER A 60 -1.56 4.82 11.43
N ASP A 61 -2.87 4.71 11.68
CA ASP A 61 -3.57 3.47 12.01
C ASP A 61 -4.20 2.81 10.77
N LYS A 62 -4.33 3.55 9.67
CA LYS A 62 -4.94 3.09 8.43
C LYS A 62 -3.95 3.14 7.28
N TYR A 63 -4.06 2.19 6.37
CA TYR A 63 -3.19 2.09 5.21
C TYR A 63 -3.95 1.59 3.99
N PHE A 64 -3.56 2.07 2.81
CA PHE A 64 -3.82 1.37 1.57
C PHE A 64 -2.71 0.34 1.34
N ALA A 65 -3.10 -0.93 1.24
CA ALA A 65 -2.20 -2.06 1.14
C ALA A 65 -2.37 -2.77 -0.20
N ILE A 66 -1.25 -3.01 -0.90
CA ILE A 66 -1.16 -3.89 -2.04
C ILE A 66 -0.17 -4.99 -1.65
N LEU A 67 -0.67 -6.22 -1.52
CA LEU A 67 0.06 -7.35 -0.95
C LEU A 67 0.13 -8.49 -1.95
N ARG A 68 1.21 -9.27 -1.87
CA ARG A 68 1.38 -10.50 -2.65
C ARG A 68 1.79 -11.64 -1.74
N GLU A 69 1.42 -12.85 -2.11
CA GLU A 69 1.97 -14.05 -1.49
C GLU A 69 3.48 -14.05 -1.66
N SER A 70 4.20 -14.03 -0.54
CA SER A 70 5.64 -14.12 -0.57
C SER A 70 6.07 -15.58 -0.54
N GLN A 71 6.84 -15.98 -1.55
CA GLN A 71 7.53 -17.28 -1.56
C GLN A 71 8.74 -17.34 -0.61
N LYS A 72 8.91 -16.41 0.35
CA LYS A 72 9.91 -16.53 1.43
C LYS A 72 9.47 -17.61 2.45
N VAL A 73 9.35 -18.85 1.95
CA VAL A 73 8.79 -20.04 2.60
C VAL A 73 9.66 -20.56 3.77
N THR A 74 10.90 -20.09 3.92
CA THR A 74 11.90 -20.78 4.76
C THR A 74 12.31 -20.07 6.06
N GLN A 75 12.07 -18.76 6.25
CA GLN A 75 12.46 -18.04 7.48
C GLN A 75 11.33 -17.26 8.17
N CYS A 76 10.35 -16.76 7.44
CA CYS A 76 9.34 -15.82 7.97
C CYS A 76 7.92 -16.44 8.10
N GLY A 77 7.83 -17.78 8.14
CA GLY A 77 6.56 -18.51 8.17
C GLY A 77 6.04 -18.88 6.78
N LYS A 78 5.14 -19.88 6.72
CA LYS A 78 4.57 -20.38 5.45
C LYS A 78 3.53 -19.41 4.90
N THR A 79 3.64 -19.12 3.60
CA THR A 79 2.62 -18.50 2.73
C THR A 79 1.84 -17.36 3.38
N LEU A 80 2.56 -16.30 3.78
CA LEU A 80 1.96 -15.05 4.22
C LEU A 80 2.02 -14.01 3.09
N LEU A 81 1.04 -13.12 3.09
CA LEU A 81 1.05 -11.93 2.27
C LEU A 81 2.23 -11.02 2.69
N SER A 82 2.76 -10.23 1.77
CA SER A 82 3.88 -9.32 2.01
C SER A 82 3.77 -8.09 1.14
N THR A 83 4.30 -6.97 1.63
CA THR A 83 4.58 -5.78 0.83
C THR A 83 5.81 -6.00 -0.05
N GLY A 84 6.02 -5.14 -1.05
CA GLY A 84 7.17 -5.19 -1.95
C GLY A 84 8.48 -4.78 -1.28
N ASP A 85 9.56 -5.53 -1.51
CA ASP A 85 10.88 -5.25 -0.93
C ASP A 85 11.57 -4.01 -1.53
N SER A 86 11.29 -3.68 -2.79
CA SER A 86 11.97 -2.61 -3.56
C SER A 86 11.07 -1.44 -3.94
N LYS A 87 9.81 -1.50 -3.50
CA LYS A 87 8.72 -0.63 -3.94
C LYS A 87 7.77 -0.44 -2.78
N GLN A 88 7.35 0.80 -2.51
CA GLN A 88 6.31 1.00 -1.53
C GLN A 88 5.00 0.40 -2.06
N THR A 89 4.42 -0.53 -1.32
CA THR A 89 3.09 -1.09 -1.59
C THR A 89 2.19 -1.02 -0.37
N PHE A 90 2.58 -0.22 0.61
CA PHE A 90 1.89 0.01 1.86
C PHE A 90 1.94 1.50 2.16
N PHE A 91 0.78 2.15 2.08
CA PHE A 91 0.66 3.60 2.01
C PHE A 91 -0.19 4.10 3.18
N PRO A 92 0.35 4.94 4.07
CA PRO A 92 -0.43 5.58 5.11
C PRO A 92 -1.66 6.28 4.55
N PHE A 93 -2.78 6.14 5.23
CA PHE A 93 -4.08 6.63 4.81
C PHE A 93 -4.59 7.68 5.78
N LYS A 94 -5.11 8.79 5.25
CA LYS A 94 -5.78 9.83 6.04
C LYS A 94 -7.10 10.21 5.41
N ASP A 95 -8.16 10.22 6.22
CA ASP A 95 -9.46 10.77 5.85
C ASP A 95 -9.56 12.21 6.38
N ALA A 96 -9.57 13.18 5.47
CA ALA A 96 -9.74 14.60 5.79
C ALA A 96 -10.85 15.25 4.94
N GLY A 97 -11.99 14.55 4.77
CA GLY A 97 -13.10 14.98 3.91
C GLY A 97 -12.86 14.71 2.41
N ARG A 98 -11.66 14.26 2.09
CA ARG A 98 -11.24 13.52 0.90
C ARG A 98 -10.31 12.39 1.41
N LEU A 99 -10.14 11.33 0.64
CA LEU A 99 -9.26 10.23 1.01
C LEU A 99 -7.85 10.49 0.48
N TYR A 100 -6.86 10.52 1.36
CA TYR A 100 -5.46 10.83 1.05
C TYR A 100 -4.58 9.61 1.31
N ILE A 101 -3.69 9.30 0.36
CA ILE A 101 -2.63 8.29 0.55
C ILE A 101 -1.26 8.98 0.56
N LEU A 102 -0.41 8.55 1.48
CA LEU A 102 0.97 9.01 1.54
C LEU A 102 1.86 7.99 0.85
N ALA A 103 2.55 8.40 -0.22
CA ALA A 103 3.70 7.66 -0.70
C ALA A 103 4.99 8.43 -0.41
N ASN A 104 6.11 7.72 -0.37
CA ASN A 104 7.41 8.36 -0.28
C ASN A 104 7.71 9.09 -1.61
N ARG A 105 8.57 10.11 -1.54
CA ARG A 105 8.91 10.95 -2.69
C ARG A 105 9.50 10.16 -3.87
N GLU A 106 10.22 9.06 -3.59
CA GLU A 106 10.77 8.15 -4.61
C GLU A 106 9.68 7.34 -5.33
N SER A 107 8.54 7.09 -4.69
CA SER A 107 7.36 6.47 -5.31
C SER A 107 6.54 7.47 -6.13
N PHE A 108 6.71 8.78 -5.87
CA PHE A 108 6.02 9.86 -6.60
C PHE A 108 6.83 10.53 -7.71
N LEU A 109 8.16 10.55 -7.63
CA LEU A 109 9.03 11.25 -8.57
C LEU A 109 9.83 10.27 -9.41
N ALA A 110 9.42 10.12 -10.67
CA ALA A 110 10.28 9.68 -11.75
C ALA A 110 10.20 10.71 -12.88
N ILE A 111 11.07 11.72 -12.84
CA ILE A 111 11.25 12.67 -13.96
C ILE A 111 12.39 12.20 -14.89
N SER A 112 13.17 11.17 -14.52
CA SER A 112 14.31 10.71 -15.34
C SER A 112 14.48 9.19 -15.50
N ASP A 113 13.78 8.36 -14.71
CA ASP A 113 14.03 6.92 -14.68
C ASP A 113 12.70 6.21 -14.90
N SER A 114 12.64 5.29 -15.86
CA SER A 114 11.45 4.75 -16.54
C SER A 114 10.42 3.95 -15.69
N VAL A 115 10.22 4.26 -14.41
CA VAL A 115 9.30 3.55 -13.52
C VAL A 115 8.50 4.52 -12.65
N SER A 116 7.40 5.04 -13.20
CA SER A 116 6.35 5.72 -12.42
C SER A 116 5.37 4.70 -11.85
N TYR A 117 4.97 4.89 -10.59
CA TYR A 117 3.93 4.09 -9.91
C TYR A 117 2.53 4.56 -10.23
N PHE A 118 2.39 5.83 -10.60
CA PHE A 118 1.13 6.44 -10.91
C PHE A 118 1.25 6.99 -12.34
N PRO A 119 0.34 6.63 -13.26
CA PRO A 119 0.11 7.55 -14.38
C PRO A 119 -0.36 8.88 -13.75
N GLY A 120 0.20 9.98 -14.22
CA GLY A 120 -0.06 11.31 -13.66
C GLY A 120 -1.54 11.70 -13.66
N GLU A 121 -2.38 10.97 -14.39
CA GLU A 121 -3.83 11.11 -14.43
C GLU A 121 -4.55 10.77 -13.12
N PHE A 122 -4.02 9.86 -12.29
CA PHE A 122 -4.64 9.53 -11.00
C PHE A 122 -4.23 10.51 -9.89
N VAL A 123 -3.10 11.21 -10.04
CA VAL A 123 -2.61 12.19 -9.06
C VAL A 123 -3.34 13.52 -9.28
N GLU A 124 -4.52 13.64 -8.67
CA GLU A 124 -5.34 14.84 -8.80
C GLU A 124 -4.64 16.08 -8.19
N VAL A 125 -3.92 15.90 -7.08
CA VAL A 125 -3.26 16.98 -6.32
C VAL A 125 -1.99 16.42 -5.65
N LEU A 126 -1.03 17.29 -5.29
CA LEU A 126 -0.02 17.01 -4.27
C LEU A 126 -0.26 18.02 -3.14
N GLN A 127 -0.38 17.57 -1.89
CA GLN A 127 -0.70 18.45 -0.76
C GLN A 127 0.18 18.12 0.42
N VAL A 128 0.70 19.16 1.07
CA VAL A 128 1.41 19.04 2.33
C VAL A 128 0.39 19.06 3.46
N ILE A 129 0.30 17.97 4.22
CA ILE A 129 -0.52 17.82 5.42
C ILE A 129 0.41 17.27 6.51
N ASP A 130 0.40 17.87 7.70
CA ASP A 130 1.27 17.47 8.82
C ASP A 130 2.75 17.29 8.42
N GLU A 131 3.28 18.25 7.66
CA GLU A 131 4.67 18.25 7.16
C GLU A 131 5.03 17.11 6.19
N ARG A 132 4.03 16.38 5.66
CA ARG A 132 4.21 15.25 4.72
C ARG A 132 3.49 15.51 3.40
N ILE A 133 4.08 15.04 2.29
CA ILE A 133 3.52 15.20 0.94
C ILE A 133 2.60 14.03 0.62
N TYR A 134 1.30 14.24 0.67
CA TYR A 134 0.31 13.26 0.22
C TYR A 134 0.09 13.41 -1.29
N ALA A 135 -0.05 12.29 -2.00
CA ALA A 135 -0.62 12.29 -3.34
C ALA A 135 -2.01 11.66 -3.31
N PHE A 136 -2.78 12.03 -4.32
CA PHE A 136 -4.19 11.81 -4.34
C PHE A 136 -4.47 10.71 -5.36
N ALA A 137 -5.48 9.91 -5.09
CA ALA A 137 -6.24 9.20 -6.09
C ALA A 137 -7.68 9.20 -5.58
N ARG A 138 -8.65 9.61 -6.40
CA ARG A 138 -10.05 9.47 -5.99
C ARG A 138 -10.41 8.00 -6.09
N TRP A 139 -11.19 7.55 -5.13
CA TRP A 139 -11.59 6.15 -5.05
C TRP A 139 -12.35 5.68 -6.29
N ALA A 140 -13.24 6.53 -6.81
CA ALA A 140 -13.96 6.27 -8.05
C ALA A 140 -12.99 6.03 -9.23
N ASP A 141 -11.90 6.79 -9.30
CA ASP A 141 -10.90 6.65 -10.37
C ASP A 141 -10.11 5.33 -10.23
N ILE A 142 -9.89 4.83 -9.00
CA ILE A 142 -9.31 3.50 -8.77
C ILE A 142 -10.33 2.39 -9.12
N GLU A 143 -11.59 2.53 -8.72
CA GLU A 143 -12.66 1.59 -9.07
C GLU A 143 -12.89 1.52 -10.59
N GLU A 144 -13.00 2.66 -11.26
CA GLU A 144 -13.21 2.79 -12.71
C GLU A 144 -12.04 2.17 -13.49
N ALA A 145 -10.79 2.45 -13.09
CA ALA A 145 -9.62 1.81 -13.69
C ALA A 145 -9.57 0.28 -13.50
N LEU A 146 -10.28 -0.26 -12.51
CA LEU A 146 -10.43 -1.70 -12.30
C LEU A 146 -11.64 -2.29 -13.05
N HIS A 147 -12.54 -1.46 -13.56
CA HIS A 147 -13.81 -1.84 -14.20
C HIS A 147 -13.90 -1.55 -15.70
N ASP A 148 -13.04 -0.70 -16.26
CA ASP A 148 -13.00 -0.43 -17.70
C ASP A 148 -12.30 -1.57 -18.47
N GLU A 149 -13.11 -2.51 -18.96
CA GLU A 149 -12.85 -3.35 -20.14
C GLU A 149 -13.31 -2.68 -21.45
#